data_AF-A0A9D6DBD4-F1
#
_entry.id   AF-A0A9D6DBD4-F1
#
_cell.length_a   1.000
_cell.length_b   1.000
_cell.length_c   1.000
_cell.angle_alpha   90.00
_cell.angle_beta   90.00
_cell.angle_gamma   90.00
#
_symmetry.space_group_name_H-M   'P 1'
#
loop_
_entity.id
_entity.type
_entity.pdbx_description
1 polymer ?
#
loop_
_entity_poly.entity_id
_entity_poly.type
_entity_poly.pdbx_seq_one_letter_code
_entity_poly.pdbx_strand_id
1 'polypeptide(L)'
;MQADSGRQTLSVDALALAARGKSGSDAFELKLDAPKLALSPAKAGGETLNLSATLAGSGRSVAAKLVLSGVEGNAKALKIGKLALELDAKSGETAVKAHLDSPLAANLAAQTVALDKLVGSIDLANPQMPMKQLKLPLAGSLRADLAKQNAALELGTRFDESKIALQLKLAKFAPLAIVFDLDIDQLNVDQYLPPKAAADKSAKEGKLDFSALKGHDVRGGIRIGALQVSKLKLAKLNAQLKLVGGRLDIAPLSLNLYEGSASGSLTLNAAGNQVGLKQHLTGISINPLMQDLADKDLLEGRGNVALDLSSRGDSVTAMKK
;
A
#
# COMPACT_ATOMS: atom_id res chain seq x y z
N MET A 1 34.64 -16.71 -19.59
CA MET A 1 34.27 -17.44 -18.36
C MET A 1 35.44 -18.31 -17.97
N GLN A 2 35.95 -18.19 -16.74
CA GLN A 2 36.96 -19.09 -16.18
C GLN A 2 36.39 -19.70 -14.90
N ALA A 3 36.33 -21.02 -14.82
CA ALA A 3 35.84 -21.74 -13.65
C ALA A 3 36.92 -22.71 -13.16
N ASP A 4 37.22 -22.67 -11.86
CA ASP A 4 38.15 -23.57 -11.20
C ASP A 4 37.39 -24.33 -10.11
N SER A 5 37.17 -25.62 -10.33
CA SER A 5 36.43 -26.48 -9.40
C SER A 5 37.24 -26.81 -8.15
N GLY A 6 38.57 -26.80 -8.22
CA GLY A 6 39.45 -27.06 -7.07
C GLY A 6 39.52 -25.86 -6.12
N ARG A 7 39.45 -24.64 -6.67
CA ARG A 7 39.43 -23.39 -5.88
C ARG A 7 38.02 -22.84 -5.62
N GLN A 8 37.00 -23.46 -6.20
CA GLN A 8 35.59 -23.02 -6.16
C GLN A 8 35.43 -21.57 -6.63
N THR A 9 36.22 -21.17 -7.63
CA THR A 9 36.18 -19.80 -8.17
C THR A 9 35.52 -19.76 -9.54
N LEU A 10 34.74 -18.71 -9.79
CA LEU A 10 34.17 -18.39 -11.09
C LEU A 10 34.43 -16.92 -11.42
N SER A 11 35.04 -16.65 -12.56
CA SER A 11 35.12 -15.30 -13.13
C SER A 11 34.42 -15.24 -14.48
N VAL A 12 33.66 -14.18 -14.68
CA VAL A 12 32.97 -13.88 -15.92
C VAL A 12 33.26 -12.43 -16.28
N ASP A 13 33.82 -12.23 -17.46
CA ASP A 13 34.07 -10.91 -18.04
C ASP A 13 33.12 -10.71 -19.21
N ALA A 14 32.57 -9.49 -19.32
CA ALA A 14 31.66 -9.04 -20.38
C ALA A 14 30.49 -9.99 -20.67
N LEU A 15 29.78 -10.44 -19.62
CA LEU A 15 28.59 -11.27 -19.81
C LEU A 15 27.42 -10.44 -20.30
N ALA A 16 26.97 -10.73 -21.52
CA ALA A 16 25.74 -10.18 -22.08
C ALA A 16 24.82 -11.32 -22.50
N LEU A 17 23.63 -11.39 -21.91
CA LEU A 17 22.57 -12.34 -22.26
C LEU A 17 21.35 -11.57 -22.73
N ALA A 18 20.69 -12.07 -23.78
CA ALA A 18 19.42 -11.55 -24.25
C ALA A 18 18.46 -12.70 -24.58
N ALA A 19 17.21 -12.57 -24.16
CA ALA A 19 16.12 -13.47 -24.52
C ALA A 19 14.99 -12.65 -25.11
N ARG A 20 14.42 -13.10 -26.24
CA ARG A 20 13.27 -12.45 -26.89
C ARG A 20 12.22 -13.50 -27.20
N GLY A 21 10.97 -13.10 -27.11
CA GLY A 21 9.86 -13.98 -27.45
C GLY A 21 8.54 -13.24 -27.57
N LYS A 22 7.48 -14.02 -27.73
CA LYS A 22 6.10 -13.52 -27.69
C LYS A 22 5.31 -14.35 -26.68
N SER A 23 4.41 -13.69 -25.96
CA SER A 23 3.41 -14.32 -25.11
C SER A 23 2.05 -13.81 -25.56
N GLY A 24 1.32 -14.60 -26.32
CA GLY A 24 0.11 -14.12 -27.02
C GLY A 24 0.46 -13.05 -28.05
N SER A 25 -0.19 -11.88 -27.96
CA SER A 25 0.07 -10.73 -28.84
C SER A 25 1.22 -9.84 -28.37
N ASP A 26 1.76 -10.06 -27.16
CA ASP A 26 2.82 -9.21 -26.60
C ASP A 26 4.19 -9.77 -26.94
N ALA A 27 5.07 -8.91 -27.45
CA ALA A 27 6.49 -9.20 -27.60
C ALA A 27 7.22 -8.84 -26.31
N PHE A 28 8.14 -9.69 -25.86
CA PHE A 28 8.99 -9.42 -24.71
C PHE A 28 10.47 -9.55 -25.04
N GLU A 29 11.29 -8.79 -24.32
CA GLU A 29 12.74 -8.89 -24.34
C GLU A 29 13.29 -8.80 -22.92
N LEU A 30 14.25 -9.67 -22.59
CA LEU A 30 15.02 -9.64 -21.35
C LEU A 30 16.48 -9.48 -21.73
N LYS A 31 17.20 -8.57 -21.07
CA LYS A 31 18.66 -8.42 -21.22
C LYS A 31 19.32 -8.40 -19.85
N LEU A 32 20.39 -9.16 -19.71
CA LEU A 32 21.31 -9.10 -18.58
C LEU A 32 22.68 -8.69 -19.11
N ASP A 33 23.23 -7.63 -18.54
CA ASP A 33 24.60 -7.16 -18.79
C ASP A 33 25.35 -7.15 -17.45
N ALA A 34 26.46 -7.88 -17.41
CA ALA A 34 27.35 -8.02 -16.27
C ALA A 34 28.80 -7.90 -16.75
N PRO A 35 29.36 -6.68 -16.76
CA PRO A 35 30.70 -6.39 -17.30
C PRO A 35 31.80 -7.18 -16.62
N LYS A 36 31.66 -7.41 -15.31
CA LYS A 36 32.58 -8.22 -14.54
C LYS A 36 31.88 -8.85 -13.35
N LEU A 37 32.05 -10.16 -13.19
CA LEU A 37 31.57 -10.93 -12.06
C LEU A 37 32.67 -11.87 -11.57
N ALA A 38 32.99 -11.80 -10.29
CA ALA A 38 33.95 -12.67 -9.63
C ALA A 38 33.29 -13.31 -8.40
N LEU A 39 33.28 -14.64 -8.35
CA LEU A 39 32.73 -15.42 -7.26
C LEU A 39 33.81 -16.36 -6.72
N SER A 40 33.92 -16.40 -5.39
CA SER A 40 34.75 -17.32 -4.61
C SER A 40 34.10 -17.50 -3.23
N PRO A 41 34.48 -18.54 -2.45
CA PRO A 41 33.95 -18.71 -1.09
C PRO A 41 34.23 -17.49 -0.19
N ALA A 42 35.39 -16.85 -0.38
CA ALA A 42 35.85 -15.72 0.42
C ALA A 42 35.33 -14.36 -0.08
N LYS A 43 35.08 -14.22 -1.38
CA LYS A 43 34.67 -12.97 -2.01
C LYS A 43 33.80 -13.22 -3.24
N ALA A 44 32.62 -12.63 -3.24
CA ALA A 44 31.77 -12.43 -4.39
C ALA A 44 31.71 -10.92 -4.67
N GLY A 45 31.73 -10.52 -5.93
CA GLY A 45 31.54 -9.13 -6.31
C GLY A 45 31.69 -8.90 -7.79
N GLY A 46 31.36 -7.69 -8.22
CA GLY A 46 31.37 -7.35 -9.63
C GLY A 46 31.25 -5.87 -9.88
N GLU A 47 31.38 -5.50 -11.15
CA GLU A 47 31.00 -4.19 -11.62
C GLU A 47 29.47 -4.06 -11.69
N THR A 48 28.96 -2.94 -12.20
CA THR A 48 27.53 -2.68 -12.28
C THR A 48 26.81 -3.75 -13.09
N LEU A 49 25.83 -4.41 -12.48
CA LEU A 49 24.94 -5.36 -13.15
C LEU A 49 23.70 -4.60 -13.65
N ASN A 50 23.35 -4.77 -14.92
CA ASN A 50 22.14 -4.22 -15.50
C ASN A 50 21.22 -5.34 -15.96
N LEU A 51 19.99 -5.35 -15.45
CA LEU A 51 18.92 -6.21 -15.93
C LEU A 51 17.83 -5.32 -16.50
N SER A 52 17.42 -5.56 -17.75
CA SER A 52 16.27 -4.86 -18.35
C SER A 52 15.27 -5.86 -18.90
N ALA A 53 14.00 -5.53 -18.75
CA ALA A 53 12.88 -6.29 -19.26
C ALA A 53 11.93 -5.34 -19.97
N THR A 54 11.54 -5.68 -21.20
CA THR A 54 10.53 -4.94 -21.95
C THR A 54 9.42 -5.87 -22.40
N LEU A 55 8.21 -5.32 -22.43
CA LEU A 55 7.01 -5.94 -22.94
C LEU A 55 6.29 -4.90 -23.81
N ALA A 56 5.91 -5.26 -25.02
CA ALA A 56 5.18 -4.40 -25.94
C ALA A 56 4.03 -5.17 -26.58
N GLY A 57 2.81 -4.66 -26.41
CA GLY A 57 1.59 -5.26 -26.95
C GLY A 57 0.60 -4.21 -27.46
N SER A 58 -0.50 -4.68 -28.02
CA SER A 58 -1.58 -3.82 -28.51
C SER A 58 -2.29 -3.13 -27.35
N GLY A 59 -1.88 -1.89 -27.05
CA GLY A 59 -2.49 -1.05 -25.99
C GLY A 59 -1.78 -1.13 -24.64
N ARG A 60 -0.67 -1.86 -24.52
CA ARG A 60 0.16 -1.88 -23.30
C ARG A 60 1.65 -1.97 -23.60
N SER A 61 2.45 -1.35 -22.74
CA SER A 61 3.91 -1.48 -22.77
C SER A 61 4.44 -1.47 -21.35
N VAL A 62 5.51 -2.21 -21.09
CA VAL A 62 6.25 -2.18 -19.83
C VAL A 62 7.73 -2.16 -20.16
N ALA A 63 8.49 -1.28 -19.53
CA ALA A 63 9.94 -1.30 -19.50
C ALA A 63 10.37 -1.24 -18.04
N ALA A 64 11.11 -2.25 -17.59
CA ALA A 64 11.70 -2.30 -16.27
C ALA A 64 13.22 -2.37 -16.42
N LYS A 65 13.93 -1.64 -15.56
CA LYS A 65 15.39 -1.66 -15.50
C LYS A 65 15.82 -1.75 -14.05
N LEU A 66 16.65 -2.75 -13.74
CA LEU A 66 17.30 -2.95 -12.46
C LEU A 66 18.80 -2.75 -12.64
N VAL A 67 19.38 -1.86 -11.85
CA VAL A 67 20.83 -1.59 -11.82
C VAL A 67 21.34 -1.91 -10.42
N LEU A 68 22.35 -2.77 -10.34
CA LEU A 68 23.02 -3.12 -9.09
C LEU A 68 24.48 -2.68 -9.18
N SER A 69 24.88 -1.71 -8.36
CA SER A 69 26.26 -1.20 -8.30
C SER A 69 26.88 -1.41 -6.92
N GLY A 70 28.19 -1.64 -6.89
CA GLY A 70 28.91 -1.93 -5.65
C GLY A 70 28.47 -3.26 -5.04
N VAL A 71 28.40 -4.31 -5.86
CA VAL A 71 28.05 -5.66 -5.41
C VAL A 71 29.27 -6.28 -4.76
N GLU A 72 29.16 -6.59 -3.47
CA GLU A 72 30.22 -7.18 -2.67
C GLU A 72 29.64 -8.22 -1.72
N GLY A 73 30.33 -9.32 -1.48
CA GLY A 73 29.81 -10.35 -0.60
C GLY A 73 30.75 -11.54 -0.45
N ASN A 74 30.24 -12.59 0.17
CA ASN A 74 30.86 -13.90 0.31
C ASN A 74 29.76 -14.94 0.60
N ALA A 75 30.13 -16.16 0.99
CA ALA A 75 29.16 -17.22 1.31
C ALA A 75 28.17 -16.87 2.44
N LYS A 76 28.46 -15.86 3.28
CA LYS A 76 27.65 -15.49 4.46
C LYS A 76 26.84 -14.22 4.27
N ALA A 77 27.32 -13.27 3.48
CA ALA A 77 26.69 -11.97 3.35
C ALA A 77 26.83 -11.39 1.94
N LEU A 78 25.85 -10.59 1.55
CA LEU A 78 25.81 -9.83 0.31
C LEU A 78 25.46 -8.38 0.63
N LYS A 79 26.21 -7.45 0.05
CA LYS A 79 25.96 -6.01 0.09
C LYS A 79 25.90 -5.48 -1.35
N ILE A 80 24.95 -4.59 -1.58
CA ILE A 80 24.81 -3.84 -2.82
C ILE A 80 24.76 -2.37 -2.42
N GLY A 81 25.78 -1.61 -2.83
CA GLY A 81 25.87 -0.19 -2.51
C GLY A 81 24.70 0.62 -3.08
N LYS A 82 24.24 0.27 -4.28
CA LYS A 82 23.07 0.87 -4.92
C LYS A 82 22.28 -0.18 -5.71
N LEU A 83 21.04 -0.42 -5.31
CA LEU A 83 19.99 -1.05 -6.09
C LEU A 83 19.09 0.07 -6.62
N ALA A 84 19.00 0.21 -7.94
CA ALA A 84 18.09 1.15 -8.60
C ALA A 84 17.11 0.38 -9.48
N LEU A 85 15.82 0.55 -9.25
CA LEU A 85 14.74 -0.02 -10.06
C LEU A 85 13.97 1.12 -10.72
N GLU A 86 13.87 1.06 -12.04
CA GLU A 86 13.04 1.94 -12.86
C GLU A 86 11.94 1.09 -13.52
N LEU A 87 10.74 1.64 -13.57
CA LEU A 87 9.59 1.06 -14.26
C LEU A 87 8.92 2.17 -15.08
N ASP A 88 8.67 1.92 -16.36
CA ASP A 88 7.81 2.75 -17.23
C ASP A 88 6.77 1.80 -17.84
N ALA A 89 5.53 1.93 -17.41
CA ALA A 89 4.42 1.11 -17.85
C ALA A 89 3.31 1.99 -18.42
N LYS A 90 2.67 1.50 -19.48
CA LYS A 90 1.48 2.12 -20.09
C LYS A 90 0.46 1.05 -20.35
N SER A 91 -0.80 1.34 -20.09
CA SER A 91 -1.95 0.48 -20.37
C SER A 91 -3.15 1.35 -20.69
N GLY A 92 -3.61 1.33 -21.94
CA GLY A 92 -4.61 2.28 -22.43
C GLY A 92 -4.15 3.72 -22.25
N GLU A 93 -4.98 4.55 -21.63
CA GLU A 93 -4.69 5.95 -21.32
C GLU A 93 -3.87 6.15 -20.03
N THR A 94 -3.64 5.08 -19.26
CA THR A 94 -2.91 5.16 -18.00
C THR A 94 -1.43 4.90 -18.22
N ALA A 95 -0.58 5.80 -17.73
CA ALA A 95 0.87 5.65 -17.68
C ALA A 95 1.34 5.65 -16.23
N VAL A 96 2.27 4.77 -15.88
CA VAL A 96 2.89 4.65 -14.56
C VAL A 96 4.40 4.68 -14.76
N LYS A 97 5.06 5.65 -14.15
CA LYS A 97 6.51 5.64 -13.99
C LYS A 97 6.83 5.43 -12.53
N ALA A 98 7.77 4.55 -12.22
CA ALA A 98 8.26 4.38 -10.87
C ALA A 98 9.78 4.32 -10.87
N HIS A 99 10.36 4.86 -9.81
CA HIS A 99 11.78 4.79 -9.54
C HIS A 99 11.99 4.46 -8.07
N LEU A 100 12.99 3.64 -7.79
CA LEU A 100 13.33 3.18 -6.45
C LEU A 100 14.84 2.99 -6.33
N ASP A 101 15.46 3.71 -5.40
CA ASP A 101 16.85 3.53 -4.99
C ASP A 101 16.91 2.97 -3.57
N SER A 102 17.81 2.00 -3.36
CA SER A 102 18.13 1.53 -2.02
C SER A 102 19.48 0.83 -1.93
N PRO A 103 20.26 0.97 -0.85
CA PRO A 103 21.30 -0.01 -0.54
C PRO A 103 20.65 -1.31 -0.06
N LEU A 104 21.20 -2.45 -0.46
CA LEU A 104 20.73 -3.76 -0.02
C LEU A 104 21.82 -4.43 0.81
N ALA A 105 21.43 -4.96 1.97
CA ALA A 105 22.25 -5.86 2.76
C ALA A 105 21.49 -7.16 3.03
N ALA A 106 22.10 -8.29 2.70
CA ALA A 106 21.57 -9.61 3.00
C ALA A 106 22.59 -10.41 3.82
N ASN A 107 22.12 -11.06 4.88
CA ASN A 107 22.86 -12.08 5.60
C ASN A 107 22.30 -13.43 5.17
N LEU A 108 23.07 -14.15 4.36
CA LEU A 108 22.67 -15.43 3.78
C LEU A 108 22.63 -16.54 4.84
N ALA A 109 23.51 -16.47 5.85
CA ALA A 109 23.53 -17.44 6.94
C ALA A 109 22.37 -17.25 7.92
N ALA A 110 22.05 -16.00 8.26
CA ALA A 110 20.91 -15.66 9.13
C ALA A 110 19.58 -15.56 8.37
N GLN A 111 19.61 -15.65 7.04
CA GLN A 111 18.45 -15.48 6.15
C GLN A 111 17.72 -14.15 6.38
N THR A 112 18.46 -13.05 6.52
CA THR A 112 17.89 -11.72 6.71
C THR A 112 18.19 -10.83 5.52
N VAL A 113 17.26 -9.94 5.17
CA VAL A 113 17.41 -8.92 4.12
C VAL A 113 17.04 -7.56 4.69
N ALA A 114 17.79 -6.52 4.34
CA ALA A 114 17.57 -5.15 4.75
C ALA A 114 17.77 -4.18 3.58
N LEU A 115 16.80 -3.28 3.43
CA LEU A 115 16.84 -2.07 2.62
C LEU A 115 16.74 -0.90 3.59
N ASP A 116 17.87 -0.49 4.17
CA ASP A 116 17.87 0.46 5.29
C ASP A 116 17.49 1.89 4.87
N LYS A 117 17.59 2.20 3.58
CA LYS A 117 17.22 3.49 3.01
C LYS A 117 16.54 3.27 1.67
N LEU A 118 15.23 3.27 1.67
CA LEU A 118 14.41 3.23 0.47
C LEU A 118 14.05 4.67 0.09
N VAL A 119 14.33 5.07 -1.14
CA VAL A 119 13.91 6.36 -1.71
C VAL A 119 13.34 6.11 -3.08
N GLY A 120 12.19 6.67 -3.39
CA GLY A 120 11.56 6.44 -4.69
C GLY A 120 10.53 7.47 -5.07
N SER A 121 9.94 7.27 -6.23
CA SER A 121 8.81 8.06 -6.71
C SER A 121 7.91 7.19 -7.57
N ILE A 122 6.60 7.41 -7.48
CA ILE A 122 5.61 6.85 -8.41
C ILE A 122 4.88 8.02 -9.06
N ASP A 123 4.93 8.11 -10.38
CA ASP A 123 4.19 9.04 -11.21
C ASP A 123 3.09 8.28 -11.96
N LEU A 124 1.84 8.48 -11.59
CA LEU A 124 0.66 7.94 -12.26
C LEU A 124 0.01 9.04 -13.09
N ALA A 125 -0.08 8.87 -14.41
CA ALA A 125 -0.83 9.75 -15.30
C ALA A 125 -2.03 9.00 -15.88
N ASN A 126 -3.22 9.59 -15.74
CA ASN A 126 -4.45 9.10 -16.36
C ASN A 126 -5.37 10.32 -16.62
N PRO A 127 -5.71 10.62 -17.89
CA PRO A 127 -6.56 11.75 -18.28
C PRO A 127 -7.95 11.76 -17.61
N GLN A 128 -8.46 10.61 -17.17
CA GLN A 128 -9.75 10.49 -16.50
C GLN A 128 -9.72 10.90 -15.02
N MET A 129 -8.54 11.09 -14.44
CA MET A 129 -8.42 11.60 -13.06
C MET A 129 -8.63 13.11 -13.03
N PRO A 130 -9.28 13.66 -11.98
CA PRO A 130 -9.46 15.11 -11.82
C PRO A 130 -8.15 15.90 -11.94
N MET A 131 -7.08 15.34 -11.37
CA MET A 131 -5.73 15.93 -11.35
C MET A 131 -4.89 15.58 -12.59
N LYS A 132 -5.35 14.67 -13.46
CA LYS A 132 -4.65 14.06 -14.63
C LYS A 132 -3.35 13.31 -14.33
N GLN A 133 -2.57 13.78 -13.37
CA GLN A 133 -1.32 13.18 -12.93
C GLN A 133 -1.22 13.22 -11.41
N LEU A 134 -0.61 12.18 -10.86
CA LEU A 134 -0.32 12.01 -9.45
C LEU A 134 1.15 11.64 -9.27
N LYS A 135 1.88 12.40 -8.45
CA LYS A 135 3.26 12.10 -8.06
C LYS A 135 3.33 11.75 -6.58
N LEU A 136 3.99 10.63 -6.27
CA LEU A 136 4.12 10.08 -4.92
C LEU A 136 5.60 9.83 -4.62
N PRO A 137 6.33 10.79 -4.04
CA PRO A 137 7.65 10.52 -3.47
C PRO A 137 7.51 9.52 -2.32
N LEU A 138 8.42 8.56 -2.26
CA LEU A 138 8.49 7.51 -1.24
C LEU A 138 9.82 7.58 -0.52
N ALA A 139 9.80 7.43 0.80
CA ALA A 139 11.00 7.25 1.61
C ALA A 139 10.71 6.18 2.68
N GLY A 140 11.69 5.37 3.06
CA GLY A 140 11.41 4.32 4.02
C GLY A 140 12.54 3.35 4.31
N SER A 141 12.19 2.22 4.90
CA SER A 141 13.07 1.07 5.07
C SER A 141 12.29 -0.24 5.05
N LEU A 142 12.95 -1.32 4.65
CA LEU A 142 12.39 -2.68 4.69
C LEU A 142 13.40 -3.60 5.38
N ARG A 143 12.93 -4.44 6.30
CA ARG A 143 13.70 -5.53 6.87
C ARG A 143 12.87 -6.80 6.88
N ALA A 144 13.49 -7.92 6.54
CA ALA A 144 12.87 -9.25 6.57
C ALA A 144 13.83 -10.24 7.24
N ASP A 145 13.28 -11.05 8.14
CA ASP A 145 13.94 -12.21 8.75
C ASP A 145 13.18 -13.44 8.25
N LEU A 146 13.72 -14.09 7.22
CA LEU A 146 13.06 -15.21 6.55
C LEU A 146 13.07 -16.46 7.43
N ALA A 147 14.11 -16.62 8.26
CA ALA A 147 14.19 -17.71 9.23
C ALA A 147 13.10 -17.60 10.30
N LYS A 148 12.82 -16.37 10.77
CA LYS A 148 11.73 -16.09 11.73
C LYS A 148 10.39 -15.76 11.08
N GLN A 149 10.31 -15.82 9.75
CA GLN A 149 9.11 -15.53 8.96
C GLN A 149 8.44 -14.20 9.31
N ASN A 150 9.23 -13.15 9.53
CA ASN A 150 8.72 -11.82 9.82
C ASN A 150 9.33 -10.76 8.92
N ALA A 151 8.63 -9.64 8.80
CA ALA A 151 9.11 -8.48 8.06
C ALA A 151 8.58 -7.19 8.67
N ALA A 152 9.33 -6.11 8.50
CA ALA A 152 8.93 -4.76 8.87
C ALA A 152 9.21 -3.81 7.71
N LEU A 153 8.23 -2.98 7.39
CA LEU A 153 8.26 -1.97 6.36
C LEU A 153 7.86 -0.65 7.00
N GLU A 154 8.69 0.37 6.83
CA GLU A 154 8.38 1.74 7.19
C GLU A 154 8.37 2.55 5.91
N LEU A 155 7.28 3.25 5.64
CA LEU A 155 7.11 4.09 4.46
C LEU A 155 6.55 5.44 4.86
N GLY A 156 7.19 6.49 4.40
CA GLY A 156 6.69 7.85 4.37
C GLY A 156 6.43 8.26 2.93
N THR A 157 5.33 8.95 2.70
CA THR A 157 5.05 9.60 1.42
C THR A 157 4.46 10.98 1.64
N ARG A 158 4.54 11.81 0.61
CA ARG A 158 3.83 13.08 0.55
C ARG A 158 2.91 13.04 -0.65
N PHE A 159 1.68 13.45 -0.42
CA PHE A 159 0.62 13.43 -1.40
C PHE A 159 -0.09 14.78 -1.33
N ASP A 160 0.18 15.64 -2.31
CA ASP A 160 -0.26 17.03 -2.28
C ASP A 160 0.20 17.72 -0.96
N GLU A 161 -0.72 18.22 -0.14
CA GLU A 161 -0.41 18.77 1.17
C GLU A 161 -0.38 17.72 2.30
N SER A 162 -0.64 16.46 1.99
CA SER A 162 -0.74 15.34 2.95
C SER A 162 0.62 14.69 3.18
N LYS A 163 0.99 14.47 4.43
CA LYS A 163 2.08 13.58 4.86
C LYS A 163 1.47 12.30 5.38
N ILE A 164 1.90 11.19 4.83
CA ILE A 164 1.40 9.87 5.17
C ILE A 164 2.59 9.05 5.65
N ALA A 165 2.49 8.48 6.86
CA ALA A 165 3.43 7.52 7.40
C ALA A 165 2.74 6.19 7.65
N LEU A 166 3.32 5.12 7.13
CA LEU A 166 2.87 3.75 7.28
C LEU A 166 3.98 2.95 7.93
N GLN A 167 3.65 2.30 9.04
CA GLN A 167 4.44 1.21 9.60
C GLN A 167 3.68 -0.09 9.40
N LEU A 168 4.31 -1.08 8.79
CA LEU A 168 3.74 -2.39 8.53
C LEU A 168 4.69 -3.46 9.09
N LYS A 169 4.17 -4.38 9.88
CA LYS A 169 4.89 -5.51 10.45
C LYS A 169 4.14 -6.78 10.13
N LEU A 170 4.80 -7.70 9.42
CA LEU A 170 4.34 -9.07 9.28
C LEU A 170 4.91 -9.87 10.45
N ALA A 171 4.07 -10.24 11.41
CA ALA A 171 4.49 -11.00 12.59
C ALA A 171 4.76 -12.48 12.29
N LYS A 172 4.08 -13.02 11.27
CA LYS A 172 4.23 -14.37 10.72
C LYS A 172 3.71 -14.40 9.28
N PHE A 173 4.32 -15.21 8.42
CA PHE A 173 3.88 -15.38 7.02
C PHE A 173 2.76 -16.41 6.87
N ALA A 174 2.72 -17.45 7.71
CA ALA A 174 1.70 -18.49 7.67
C ALA A 174 1.32 -18.96 9.09
N PRO A 175 0.06 -18.82 9.52
CA PRO A 175 -0.98 -18.00 8.90
C PRO A 175 -0.59 -16.52 8.91
N LEU A 176 -1.02 -15.76 7.91
CA LEU A 176 -0.63 -14.36 7.75
C LEU A 176 -1.13 -13.51 8.93
N ALA A 177 -0.21 -12.88 9.68
CA ALA A 177 -0.56 -11.85 10.66
C ALA A 177 0.14 -10.53 10.40
N ILE A 178 -0.68 -9.50 10.27
CA ILE A 178 -0.28 -8.15 9.89
C ILE A 178 -0.57 -7.22 11.06
N VAL A 179 0.41 -6.39 11.41
CA VAL A 179 0.25 -5.25 12.31
C VAL A 179 0.61 -3.99 11.54
N PHE A 180 -0.23 -2.96 11.56
CA PHE A 180 0.07 -1.70 10.90
C PHE A 180 -0.25 -0.47 11.77
N ASP A 181 0.45 0.64 11.55
CA ASP A 181 0.07 1.97 12.02
C ASP A 181 0.09 2.91 10.82
N LEU A 182 -1.03 3.61 10.60
CA LEU A 182 -1.19 4.60 9.53
C LEU A 182 -1.43 5.96 10.17
N ASP A 183 -0.53 6.89 9.91
CA ASP A 183 -0.60 8.28 10.34
C ASP A 183 -0.72 9.18 9.11
N ILE A 184 -1.73 10.04 9.10
CA ILE A 184 -1.97 11.01 8.05
C ILE A 184 -2.21 12.36 8.72
N ASP A 185 -1.47 13.40 8.34
CA ASP A 185 -1.67 14.73 8.93
C ASP A 185 -2.98 15.39 8.44
N GLN A 186 -3.21 15.39 7.15
CA GLN A 186 -4.42 15.89 6.51
C GLN A 186 -4.74 15.11 5.24
N LEU A 187 -6.02 14.96 4.92
CA LEU A 187 -6.47 14.30 3.70
C LEU A 187 -7.79 14.88 3.22
N ASN A 188 -7.85 15.31 1.96
CA ASN A 188 -9.09 15.75 1.33
C ASN A 188 -9.53 14.75 0.26
N VAL A 189 -10.47 13.87 0.58
CA VAL A 189 -10.94 12.82 -0.33
C VAL A 189 -11.77 13.41 -1.49
N ASP A 190 -12.42 14.55 -1.29
CA ASP A 190 -13.30 15.18 -2.29
C ASP A 190 -12.56 15.64 -3.54
N GLN A 191 -11.25 15.92 -3.42
CA GLN A 191 -10.42 16.30 -4.56
C GLN A 191 -10.13 15.15 -5.52
N TYR A 192 -10.34 13.91 -5.08
CA TYR A 192 -9.92 12.71 -5.82
C TYR A 192 -11.07 11.79 -6.20
N LEU A 193 -12.25 11.98 -5.62
CA LEU A 193 -13.46 11.34 -6.11
C LEU A 193 -13.98 12.11 -7.33
N PRO A 194 -14.35 11.44 -8.43
CA PRO A 194 -15.04 12.11 -9.52
C PRO A 194 -16.29 12.81 -8.96
N PRO A 195 -16.60 14.05 -9.37
CA PRO A 195 -17.83 14.71 -8.96
C PRO A 195 -18.98 13.77 -9.30
N LYS A 196 -19.80 13.42 -8.30
CA LYS A 196 -20.91 12.45 -8.41
C LYS A 196 -21.49 12.46 -9.82
N ALA A 197 -21.06 11.52 -10.66
CA ALA A 197 -21.86 11.14 -11.81
C ALA A 197 -23.20 10.75 -11.21
N ALA A 198 -24.27 11.36 -11.70
CA ALA A 198 -25.63 10.96 -11.33
C ALA A 198 -25.69 9.45 -11.49
N ALA A 199 -25.60 8.74 -10.36
CA ALA A 199 -25.57 7.30 -10.35
C ALA A 199 -26.91 6.89 -10.94
N ASP A 200 -26.87 6.31 -12.14
CA ASP A 200 -27.96 5.54 -12.68
C ASP A 200 -28.50 4.67 -11.55
N LYS A 201 -29.80 4.81 -11.30
CA LYS A 201 -30.56 4.10 -10.25
C LYS A 201 -30.67 2.60 -10.57
N SER A 202 -29.54 1.92 -10.63
CA SER A 202 -29.46 0.46 -10.71
C SER A 202 -28.31 -0.09 -9.85
N ALA A 203 -28.19 0.41 -8.62
CA ALA A 203 -27.60 -0.40 -7.57
C ALA A 203 -28.53 -1.58 -7.31
N LYS A 204 -28.41 -2.64 -8.12
CA LYS A 204 -28.91 -3.98 -7.76
C LYS A 204 -28.38 -4.25 -6.35
N GLU A 205 -29.29 -4.53 -5.43
CA GLU A 205 -28.97 -4.86 -4.04
C GLU A 205 -27.90 -5.96 -4.00
N GLY A 206 -26.65 -5.54 -3.83
CA GLY A 206 -25.52 -6.44 -3.73
C GLY A 206 -25.59 -7.17 -2.39
N LYS A 207 -25.46 -8.50 -2.43
CA LYS A 207 -25.20 -9.28 -1.21
C LYS A 207 -24.00 -8.67 -0.48
N LEU A 208 -24.11 -8.49 0.84
CA LEU A 208 -22.94 -8.12 1.63
C LEU A 208 -22.03 -9.34 1.72
N ASP A 209 -20.88 -9.26 1.06
CA ASP A 209 -19.88 -10.32 1.10
C ASP A 209 -18.81 -10.00 2.14
N PHE A 210 -18.75 -10.81 3.20
CA PHE A 210 -17.72 -10.75 4.24
C PHE A 210 -16.63 -11.82 4.06
N SER A 211 -16.55 -12.45 2.89
CA SER A 211 -15.52 -13.44 2.55
C SER A 211 -14.11 -12.90 2.77
N ALA A 212 -13.86 -11.63 2.45
CA ALA A 212 -12.58 -10.95 2.62
C ALA A 212 -12.11 -10.84 4.08
N LEU A 213 -12.99 -11.04 5.06
CA LEU A 213 -12.63 -11.04 6.49
C LEU A 213 -12.03 -12.37 6.95
N LYS A 214 -12.19 -13.46 6.18
CA LYS A 214 -11.70 -14.78 6.57
C LYS A 214 -10.23 -14.97 6.16
N GLY A 215 -9.46 -15.67 7.00
CA GLY A 215 -8.11 -16.13 6.65
C GLY A 215 -6.96 -15.18 6.98
N HIS A 216 -7.23 -14.03 7.61
CA HIS A 216 -6.21 -13.03 7.92
C HIS A 216 -6.33 -12.54 9.37
N ASP A 217 -5.20 -12.47 10.08
CA ASP A 217 -5.12 -11.74 11.35
C ASP A 217 -4.56 -10.35 11.06
N VAL A 218 -5.35 -9.30 11.29
CA VAL A 218 -4.91 -7.92 11.05
C VAL A 218 -5.14 -7.09 12.30
N ARG A 219 -4.14 -6.35 12.73
CA ARG A 219 -4.26 -5.33 13.78
C ARG A 219 -3.71 -4.03 13.27
N GLY A 220 -4.35 -2.92 13.59
CA GLY A 220 -3.70 -1.65 13.30
C GLY A 220 -4.36 -0.43 13.88
N GLY A 221 -3.57 0.64 13.91
CA GLY A 221 -4.01 1.98 14.27
C GLY A 221 -4.12 2.85 13.02
N ILE A 222 -5.16 3.67 12.96
CA ILE A 222 -5.32 4.71 11.95
C ILE A 222 -5.49 6.03 12.69
N ARG A 223 -4.65 7.01 12.37
CA ARG A 223 -4.70 8.36 12.91
C ARG A 223 -4.73 9.34 11.75
N ILE A 224 -5.73 10.21 11.72
CA ILE A 224 -5.85 11.27 10.72
C ILE A 224 -6.07 12.61 11.42
N GLY A 225 -5.18 13.57 11.20
CA GLY A 225 -5.25 14.90 11.83
C GLY A 225 -6.44 15.71 11.35
N ALA A 226 -6.59 15.87 10.03
CA ALA A 226 -7.74 16.49 9.39
C ALA A 226 -8.22 15.63 8.21
N LEU A 227 -9.52 15.39 8.10
CA LEU A 227 -10.11 14.61 7.02
C LEU A 227 -11.31 15.38 6.46
N GLN A 228 -11.30 15.63 5.15
CA GLN A 228 -12.47 16.10 4.44
C GLN A 228 -13.02 14.99 3.55
N VAL A 229 -14.31 14.67 3.72
CA VAL A 229 -15.01 13.66 2.91
C VAL A 229 -16.48 14.02 2.74
N SER A 230 -16.94 14.07 1.50
CA SER A 230 -18.29 14.54 1.12
C SER A 230 -18.65 15.89 1.73
N LYS A 231 -17.73 16.87 1.63
CA LYS A 231 -17.77 18.19 2.29
C LYS A 231 -17.67 18.17 3.82
N LEU A 232 -17.82 17.03 4.48
CA LEU A 232 -17.73 16.93 5.94
C LEU A 232 -16.29 17.10 6.41
N LYS A 233 -16.10 17.97 7.39
CA LYS A 233 -14.80 18.24 8.01
C LYS A 233 -14.69 17.52 9.33
N LEU A 234 -13.77 16.58 9.38
CA LEU A 234 -13.47 15.73 10.53
C LEU A 234 -12.05 16.07 11.00
N ALA A 235 -11.81 16.00 12.31
CA ALA A 235 -10.48 16.22 12.87
C ALA A 235 -10.15 15.17 13.93
N LYS A 236 -8.85 14.93 14.15
CA LYS A 236 -8.32 14.03 15.18
C LYS A 236 -8.98 12.64 15.16
N LEU A 237 -9.13 12.08 13.96
CA LEU A 237 -9.64 10.73 13.81
C LEU A 237 -8.62 9.74 14.39
N ASN A 238 -9.07 8.87 15.26
CA ASN A 238 -8.32 7.74 15.80
C ASN A 238 -9.20 6.50 15.72
N ALA A 239 -8.70 5.44 15.09
CA ALA A 239 -9.38 4.16 14.99
C ALA A 239 -8.39 3.03 15.27
N GLN A 240 -8.79 2.08 16.11
CA GLN A 240 -8.05 0.82 16.29
C GLN A 240 -8.83 -0.32 15.67
N LEU A 241 -8.17 -1.07 14.80
CA LEU A 241 -8.72 -2.17 14.03
C LEU A 241 -8.14 -3.50 14.51
N LYS A 242 -9.01 -4.51 14.66
CA LYS A 242 -8.65 -5.89 14.98
C LYS A 242 -9.52 -6.84 14.18
N LEU A 243 -8.94 -7.50 13.19
CA LEU A 243 -9.52 -8.60 12.44
C LEU A 243 -8.89 -9.91 12.92
N VAL A 244 -9.70 -10.82 13.46
CA VAL A 244 -9.27 -12.17 13.85
C VAL A 244 -10.41 -13.14 13.56
N GLY A 245 -10.10 -14.23 12.86
CA GLY A 245 -11.05 -15.33 12.66
C GLY A 245 -12.38 -14.94 11.99
N GLY A 246 -12.37 -13.97 11.07
CA GLY A 246 -13.58 -13.51 10.39
C GLY A 246 -14.40 -12.46 11.15
N ARG A 247 -13.92 -12.01 12.32
CA ARG A 247 -14.50 -10.90 13.09
C ARG A 247 -13.60 -9.69 13.03
N LEU A 248 -14.12 -8.59 12.49
CA LEU A 248 -13.50 -7.27 12.48
C LEU A 248 -14.11 -6.40 13.57
N ASP A 249 -13.31 -6.01 14.55
CA ASP A 249 -13.65 -5.02 15.56
C ASP A 249 -12.87 -3.72 15.29
N ILE A 250 -13.58 -2.59 15.26
CA ILE A 250 -13.01 -1.25 15.21
C ILE A 250 -13.42 -0.53 16.49
N ALA A 251 -12.52 -0.49 17.47
CA ALA A 251 -12.75 0.15 18.76
C ALA A 251 -11.42 0.43 19.48
N PRO A 252 -11.23 1.63 20.07
CA PRO A 252 -12.10 2.80 19.95
C PRO A 252 -12.05 3.40 18.55
N LEU A 253 -13.16 4.03 18.13
CA LEU A 253 -13.22 5.01 17.06
C LEU A 253 -13.56 6.36 17.68
N SER A 254 -12.72 7.38 17.50
CA SER A 254 -12.95 8.73 18.01
C SER A 254 -12.58 9.79 16.98
N LEU A 255 -13.34 10.88 16.91
CA LEU A 255 -13.06 12.03 16.06
C LEU A 255 -13.75 13.29 16.58
N ASN A 256 -13.32 14.45 16.09
CA ASN A 256 -13.97 15.73 16.29
C ASN A 256 -14.72 16.15 15.03
N LEU A 257 -15.88 16.76 15.22
CA LEU A 257 -16.80 17.15 14.15
C LEU A 257 -17.60 18.37 14.61
N TYR A 258 -17.54 19.47 13.85
CA TYR A 258 -18.34 20.69 14.08
C TYR A 258 -18.41 21.14 15.56
N GLU A 259 -17.25 21.47 16.14
CA GLU A 259 -17.05 21.87 17.55
C GLU A 259 -17.30 20.79 18.61
N GLY A 260 -18.01 19.71 18.25
CA GLY A 260 -18.26 18.58 19.13
C GLY A 260 -17.30 17.42 18.91
N SER A 261 -17.65 16.29 19.52
CA SER A 261 -16.89 15.04 19.43
C SER A 261 -17.81 13.87 19.10
N ALA A 262 -17.24 12.87 18.44
CA ALA A 262 -17.89 11.60 18.18
C ALA A 262 -16.98 10.46 18.66
N SER A 263 -17.58 9.47 19.31
CA SER A 263 -16.93 8.24 19.72
C SER A 263 -17.79 7.04 19.34
N GLY A 264 -17.19 5.88 19.14
CA GLY A 264 -17.95 4.71 18.75
C GLY A 264 -17.13 3.44 18.59
N SER A 265 -17.82 2.43 18.10
CA SER A 265 -17.26 1.14 17.73
C SER A 265 -18.05 0.53 16.58
N LEU A 266 -17.35 -0.11 15.63
CA LEU A 266 -17.95 -0.92 14.59
C LEU A 266 -17.49 -2.37 14.76
N THR A 267 -18.40 -3.31 14.62
CA THR A 267 -18.12 -4.76 14.65
C THR A 267 -18.75 -5.39 13.43
N LEU A 268 -17.97 -6.14 12.65
CA LEU A 268 -18.43 -6.93 11.53
C LEU A 268 -18.05 -8.38 11.79
N ASN A 269 -18.99 -9.31 11.64
CA ASN A 269 -18.74 -10.73 11.83
C ASN A 269 -19.23 -11.52 10.61
N ALA A 270 -18.28 -12.19 9.94
CA ALA A 270 -18.58 -13.06 8.82
C ALA A 270 -19.38 -14.31 9.23
N ALA A 271 -19.34 -14.70 10.51
CA ALA A 271 -20.21 -15.74 11.05
C ALA A 271 -21.63 -15.18 11.23
N GLY A 272 -22.50 -15.50 10.27
CA GLY A 272 -23.90 -15.07 10.27
C GLY A 272 -24.11 -13.61 9.88
N ASN A 273 -23.15 -12.98 9.19
CA ASN A 273 -23.25 -11.63 8.63
C ASN A 273 -23.83 -10.60 9.60
N GLN A 274 -23.18 -10.46 10.76
CA GLN A 274 -23.61 -9.57 11.83
C GLN A 274 -22.85 -8.24 11.75
N VAL A 275 -23.58 -7.15 11.99
CA VAL A 275 -23.03 -5.80 12.06
C VAL A 275 -23.49 -5.19 13.37
N GLY A 276 -22.55 -4.68 14.16
CA GLY A 276 -22.84 -3.90 15.36
C GLY A 276 -22.18 -2.53 15.25
N LEU A 277 -22.95 -1.46 15.37
CA LEU A 277 -22.49 -0.08 15.35
C LEU A 277 -22.96 0.60 16.63
N LYS A 278 -22.00 1.14 17.39
CA LYS A 278 -22.28 2.05 18.49
C LYS A 278 -21.64 3.38 18.18
N GLN A 279 -22.42 4.44 18.29
CA GLN A 279 -21.93 5.79 18.03
C GLN A 279 -22.55 6.77 19.01
N HIS A 280 -21.70 7.60 19.60
CA HIS A 280 -22.08 8.67 20.50
C HIS A 280 -21.50 9.98 19.97
N LEU A 281 -22.38 10.92 19.65
CA LEU A 281 -22.04 12.27 19.25
C LEU A 281 -22.43 13.22 20.37
N THR A 282 -21.52 14.11 20.74
CA THR A 282 -21.71 15.05 21.84
C THR A 282 -21.38 16.46 21.39
N GLY A 283 -22.33 17.38 21.58
CA GLY A 283 -22.14 18.82 21.37
C GLY A 283 -21.95 19.22 19.91
N ILE A 284 -22.53 18.48 18.96
CA ILE A 284 -22.37 18.76 17.53
C ILE A 284 -23.17 20.01 17.16
N SER A 285 -22.50 21.02 16.59
CA SER A 285 -23.16 22.21 16.06
C SER A 285 -23.92 21.89 14.78
N ILE A 286 -25.24 22.12 14.79
CA ILE A 286 -26.17 21.69 13.73
C ILE A 286 -26.08 22.59 12.48
N ASN A 287 -25.91 23.90 12.65
CA ASN A 287 -25.81 24.83 11.53
C ASN A 287 -24.69 24.44 10.55
N PRO A 288 -23.40 24.35 10.95
CA PRO A 288 -22.33 24.02 10.02
C PRO A 288 -22.45 22.59 9.44
N LEU A 289 -23.02 21.65 10.20
CA LEU A 289 -23.33 20.30 9.70
C LEU A 289 -24.37 20.33 8.57
N MET A 290 -25.47 21.07 8.75
CA MET A 290 -26.55 21.20 7.76
C MET A 290 -26.11 21.98 6.53
N GLN A 291 -25.24 22.96 6.71
CA GLN A 291 -24.63 23.71 5.61
C GLN A 291 -23.77 22.78 4.74
N ASP A 292 -22.85 22.01 5.33
CA ASP A 292 -21.96 21.14 4.57
C ASP A 292 -22.69 19.91 3.97
N LEU A 293 -23.71 19.36 4.67
CA LEU A 293 -24.40 18.14 4.24
C LEU A 293 -25.58 18.39 3.28
N ALA A 294 -26.34 19.46 3.52
CA ALA A 294 -27.62 19.71 2.85
C ALA A 294 -27.72 21.08 2.17
N ASP A 295 -26.64 21.88 2.19
CA ASP A 295 -26.58 23.25 1.66
C ASP A 295 -27.76 24.12 2.19
N LYS A 296 -28.15 23.90 3.46
CA LYS A 296 -29.27 24.60 4.13
C LYS A 296 -28.79 25.34 5.37
N ASP A 297 -29.19 26.59 5.50
CA ASP A 297 -28.82 27.50 6.59
C ASP A 297 -30.05 27.91 7.41
N LEU A 298 -30.71 26.92 8.02
CA LEU A 298 -32.05 27.11 8.59
C LEU A 298 -32.18 26.69 10.05
N LEU A 299 -31.14 26.07 10.64
CA LEU A 299 -31.22 25.47 11.97
C LEU A 299 -29.95 25.77 12.79
N GLU A 300 -30.10 26.56 13.85
CA GLU A 300 -29.07 26.78 14.85
C GLU A 300 -29.33 25.93 16.10
N GLY A 301 -28.26 25.40 16.69
CA GLY A 301 -28.34 24.60 17.91
C GLY A 301 -27.19 23.60 18.05
N ARG A 302 -27.12 22.93 19.20
CA ARG A 302 -26.22 21.81 19.46
C ARG A 302 -27.01 20.55 19.78
N GLY A 303 -26.58 19.43 19.21
CA GLY A 303 -27.23 18.13 19.40
C GLY A 303 -26.29 17.08 19.99
N ASN A 304 -26.88 16.17 20.76
CA ASN A 304 -26.26 14.90 21.15
C ASN A 304 -27.02 13.78 20.47
N VAL A 305 -26.32 12.75 19.99
CA VAL A 305 -26.93 11.59 19.34
C VAL A 305 -26.28 10.34 19.91
N ALA A 306 -27.09 9.39 20.34
CA ALA A 306 -26.64 8.05 20.69
C ALA A 306 -27.33 7.05 19.76
N LEU A 307 -26.53 6.24 19.07
CA LEU A 307 -26.97 5.20 18.15
C LEU A 307 -26.36 3.89 18.62
N ASP A 308 -27.21 2.91 18.89
CA ASP A 308 -26.82 1.51 19.10
C ASP A 308 -27.63 0.69 18.11
N LEU A 309 -26.94 0.21 17.06
CA LEU A 309 -27.53 -0.56 15.98
C LEU A 309 -26.86 -1.93 15.93
N SER A 310 -27.66 -2.98 16.07
CA SER A 310 -27.24 -4.34 15.75
C SER A 310 -28.13 -4.87 14.64
N SER A 311 -27.52 -5.31 13.55
CA SER A 311 -28.24 -5.93 12.44
C SER A 311 -27.61 -7.27 12.05
N ARG A 312 -28.41 -8.09 11.39
CA ARG A 312 -27.98 -9.37 10.83
C ARG A 312 -28.64 -9.55 9.48
N GLY A 313 -27.90 -10.00 8.49
CA GLY A 313 -28.48 -10.41 7.22
C GLY A 313 -27.51 -10.31 6.07
N ASP A 314 -27.87 -10.97 4.97
CA ASP A 314 -26.98 -11.10 3.80
C ASP A 314 -27.18 -9.95 2.79
N SER A 315 -28.07 -9.01 3.09
CA SER A 315 -28.35 -7.83 2.27
C SER A 315 -28.71 -6.62 3.11
N VAL A 316 -28.57 -5.42 2.54
CA VAL A 316 -28.99 -4.15 3.17
C VAL A 316 -30.47 -4.18 3.58
N THR A 317 -31.31 -4.85 2.80
CA THR A 317 -32.74 -5.04 3.08
C THR A 317 -32.99 -5.97 4.26
N ALA A 318 -32.21 -7.04 4.40
CA ALA A 318 -32.30 -7.96 5.53
C ALA A 318 -31.83 -7.30 6.84
N MET A 319 -30.87 -6.38 6.76
CA MET A 319 -30.37 -5.61 7.90
C MET A 319 -31.29 -4.47 8.36
N LYS A 320 -32.29 -4.08 7.56
CA LYS A 320 -33.28 -3.04 7.89
C LYS A 320 -34.48 -3.56 8.69
N LYS A 321 -34.61 -4.88 8.86
CA LYS A 321 -35.67 -5.53 9.66
C LYS A 321 -35.19 -5.74 11.09
#